data_AF-A0A958UQ02-F1
#
_entry.id   AF-A0A958UQ02-F1
#
_cell.length_a   1.000
_cell.length_b   1.000
_cell.length_c   1.000
_cell.angle_alpha   90.00
_cell.angle_beta   90.00
_cell.angle_gamma   90.00
#
_symmetry.space_group_name_H-M   'P 1'
#
loop_
_entity.id
_entity.type
_entity.pdbx_description
1 polymer ?
#
loop_
_entity_poly.entity_id
_entity_poly.type
_entity_poly.pdbx_seq_one_letter_code
_entity_poly.pdbx_strand_id
1 'polypeptide(L)'
;FFYNRDLLFEASKSIWLHGTIEISVIVIAGCAGMVMGNSILFPKTYSRKVSFLKGAKDGLKIVVSTIPFFIIAGFIEGFITRYSNMPVWLAMAIIFSSLALIIFYYVIYPIILNKKHARQIYTA
;
A
#
# COMPACT_ATOMS: atom_id res chain seq x y z
N PHE A 1 -15.94 5.29 -30.09
CA PHE A 1 -15.68 6.72 -29.80
C PHE A 1 -14.36 6.91 -29.02
N PHE A 2 -14.12 6.20 -27.91
CA PHE A 2 -12.89 6.33 -27.09
C PHE A 2 -11.59 5.77 -27.71
N TYR A 3 -11.67 4.71 -28.52
CA TYR A 3 -10.49 4.11 -29.17
C TYR A 3 -9.87 4.99 -30.27
N ASN A 4 -10.69 5.80 -30.97
CA ASN A 4 -10.28 6.60 -32.12
C ASN A 4 -9.67 7.98 -31.76
N ARG A 5 -9.40 8.23 -30.47
CA ARG A 5 -9.04 9.57 -29.95
C ARG A 5 -7.84 9.55 -28.98
N ASP A 6 -7.14 8.42 -28.82
CA ASP A 6 -6.06 8.22 -27.81
C ASP A 6 -6.46 8.50 -26.34
N LEU A 7 -7.74 8.78 -26.09
CA LEU A 7 -8.29 9.15 -24.78
C LEU A 7 -8.20 8.03 -23.75
N LEU A 8 -8.21 6.76 -24.18
CA LEU A 8 -8.05 5.63 -23.26
C LEU A 8 -6.68 5.63 -22.60
N PHE A 9 -5.64 5.95 -23.36
CA PHE A 9 -4.27 5.96 -22.86
C PHE A 9 -4.04 7.17 -21.95
N GLU A 10 -4.56 8.34 -22.31
CA GLU A 10 -4.52 9.54 -21.47
C GLU A 10 -5.29 9.36 -20.16
N ALA A 11 -6.53 8.86 -20.22
CA ALA A 11 -7.34 8.58 -19.02
C ALA A 11 -6.67 7.53 -18.13
N SER A 12 -6.15 6.45 -18.70
CA SER A 12 -5.46 5.40 -17.93
C SER A 12 -4.24 5.95 -17.20
N LYS A 13 -3.36 6.69 -17.89
CA LYS A 13 -2.18 7.31 -17.25
C LYS A 13 -2.58 8.23 -16.08
N SER A 14 -3.60 9.06 -16.31
CA SER A 14 -4.11 9.99 -15.30
C SER A 14 -4.59 9.27 -14.04
N ILE A 15 -5.30 8.15 -14.21
CA ILE A 15 -5.81 7.32 -13.11
C ILE A 15 -4.65 6.63 -12.38
N TRP A 16 -3.74 5.98 -13.12
CA TRP A 16 -2.68 5.16 -12.51
C TRP A 16 -1.59 5.99 -11.82
N LEU A 17 -1.43 7.28 -12.13
CA LEU A 17 -0.46 8.16 -11.47
C LEU A 17 -0.56 8.17 -9.94
N HIS A 18 -1.77 8.32 -9.41
CA HIS A 18 -2.06 8.27 -7.98
C HIS A 18 -2.71 6.94 -7.59
N GLY A 19 -3.54 6.38 -8.47
CA GLY A 19 -4.28 5.14 -8.24
C GLY A 19 -3.39 3.92 -8.00
N THR A 20 -2.15 3.91 -8.50
CA THR A 20 -1.17 2.85 -8.17
C THR A 20 -0.93 2.77 -6.67
N ILE A 21 -0.76 3.92 -6.01
CA ILE A 21 -0.57 3.98 -4.57
C ILE A 21 -1.88 3.61 -3.89
N GLU A 22 -2.98 4.30 -4.21
CA GLU A 22 -4.27 4.15 -3.51
C GLU A 22 -4.79 2.72 -3.52
N ILE A 23 -4.84 2.09 -4.70
CA ILE A 23 -5.33 0.71 -4.83
C ILE A 23 -4.44 -0.23 -4.00
N SER A 24 -3.12 -0.03 -4.03
CA SER A 24 -2.20 -0.85 -3.26
C SER A 24 -2.43 -0.71 -1.75
N VAL A 25 -2.53 0.51 -1.23
CA VAL A 25 -2.78 0.71 0.21
C VAL A 25 -4.18 0.28 0.65
N ILE A 26 -5.19 0.34 -0.22
CA ILE A 26 -6.52 -0.24 0.05
C ILE A 26 -6.43 -1.76 0.21
N VAL A 27 -5.70 -2.45 -0.67
CA VAL A 27 -5.48 -3.91 -0.56
C VAL A 27 -4.79 -4.23 0.77
N ILE A 28 -3.76 -3.46 1.15
CA ILE A 28 -3.04 -3.63 2.42
C ILE A 28 -3.95 -3.38 3.63
N ALA A 29 -4.80 -2.35 3.58
CA ALA A 29 -5.79 -2.09 4.63
C ALA A 29 -6.79 -3.26 4.74
N GLY A 30 -7.18 -3.86 3.61
CA GLY A 30 -7.96 -5.10 3.57
C GLY A 30 -7.25 -6.25 4.29
N CYS A 31 -5.95 -6.45 4.03
CA CYS A 31 -5.14 -7.43 4.76
C CYS A 31 -5.07 -7.13 6.27
N ALA A 32 -4.98 -5.86 6.67
CA ALA A 32 -5.04 -5.47 8.09
C ALA A 32 -6.39 -5.86 8.74
N GLY A 33 -7.49 -5.70 8.00
CA GLY A 33 -8.80 -6.20 8.40
C GLY A 33 -8.82 -7.72 8.56
N MET A 34 -8.16 -8.46 7.67
CA MET A 34 -8.01 -9.91 7.80
C MET A 34 -7.20 -10.31 9.05
N VAL A 35 -6.14 -9.57 9.40
CA VAL A 35 -5.36 -9.81 10.64
C VAL A 35 -6.24 -9.65 11.88
N MET A 36 -7.07 -8.60 11.91
CA MET A 36 -8.03 -8.36 12.99
C MET A 36 -9.13 -9.43 13.03
N GLY A 37 -9.71 -9.80 11.87
CA GLY A 37 -10.73 -10.84 11.78
C GLY A 37 -10.21 -12.21 12.22
N ASN A 38 -8.99 -12.55 11.81
CA ASN A 38 -8.31 -13.79 12.21
C ASN A 38 -8.12 -13.88 13.73
N SER A 39 -7.88 -12.77 14.43
CA SER A 39 -7.71 -12.79 15.89
C SER A 39 -9.03 -13.02 16.65
N ILE A 40 -10.17 -12.69 16.06
CA ILE A 40 -11.50 -13.00 16.61
C ILE A 40 -11.82 -14.48 16.42
N LEU A 41 -11.60 -14.98 15.19
CA LEU A 41 -11.94 -16.36 14.81
C LEU A 41 -11.02 -17.38 15.48
N PHE A 42 -9.73 -17.06 15.61
CA PHE A 42 -8.70 -17.96 16.15
C PHE A 42 -7.95 -17.33 17.33
N PRO A 43 -8.58 -17.28 18.52
CA PRO A 43 -8.01 -16.60 19.68
C PRO A 43 -6.84 -17.33 20.35
N LYS A 44 -6.52 -18.55 19.89
CA LYS A 44 -5.51 -19.44 20.48
C LYS A 44 -5.77 -19.63 21.99
N THR A 45 -4.78 -19.33 22.82
CA THR A 45 -4.85 -19.44 24.29
C THR A 45 -5.39 -18.18 24.99
N TYR A 46 -5.68 -17.11 24.25
CA TYR A 46 -6.23 -15.88 24.82
C TYR A 46 -7.75 -15.92 24.89
N SER A 47 -8.35 -15.15 25.80
CA SER A 47 -9.79 -14.88 25.74
C SER A 47 -10.13 -14.09 24.47
N ARG A 48 -11.34 -14.28 23.91
CA ARG A 48 -11.75 -13.64 22.64
C ARG A 48 -11.57 -12.12 22.66
N LYS A 49 -11.90 -11.47 23.79
CA LYS A 49 -11.71 -10.02 23.96
C LYS A 49 -10.24 -9.60 23.88
N VAL A 50 -9.36 -10.35 24.56
CA VAL A 50 -7.92 -10.05 24.58
C VAL A 50 -7.29 -10.32 23.21
N SER A 51 -7.65 -11.43 22.55
CA SER A 51 -7.18 -11.73 21.20
C SER A 51 -7.64 -10.68 20.19
N PHE A 52 -8.91 -10.25 20.27
CA PHE A 52 -9.44 -9.18 19.44
C PHE A 52 -8.64 -7.89 19.63
N LEU A 53 -8.44 -7.44 20.88
CA LEU A 53 -7.68 -6.22 21.16
C LEU A 53 -6.25 -6.29 20.60
N LYS A 54 -5.60 -7.47 20.68
CA LYS A 54 -4.26 -7.69 20.13
C LYS A 54 -4.26 -7.59 18.60
N GLY A 55 -5.16 -8.32 17.93
CA GLY A 55 -5.28 -8.26 16.47
C GLY A 55 -5.73 -6.88 15.96
N ALA A 56 -6.57 -6.17 16.72
CA ALA A 56 -6.96 -4.81 16.41
C ALA A 56 -5.78 -3.84 16.52
N LYS A 57 -4.93 -3.98 17.54
CA LYS A 57 -3.69 -3.19 17.65
C LYS A 57 -2.73 -3.48 16.49
N ASP A 58 -2.56 -4.74 16.10
CA ASP A 58 -1.66 -5.11 15.01
C ASP A 58 -2.22 -4.65 13.65
N GLY A 59 -3.52 -4.83 13.40
CA GLY A 59 -4.19 -4.29 12.23
C GLY A 59 -4.12 -2.76 12.16
N LEU A 60 -4.33 -2.07 13.28
CA LEU A 60 -4.24 -0.61 13.34
C LEU A 60 -2.83 -0.10 13.00
N LYS A 61 -1.76 -0.77 13.45
CA LYS A 61 -0.39 -0.40 13.04
C LYS A 61 -0.22 -0.48 11.53
N ILE A 62 -0.78 -1.51 10.89
CA ILE A 62 -0.74 -1.65 9.42
C ILE A 62 -1.52 -0.50 8.78
N VAL A 63 -2.73 -0.18 9.22
CA VAL A 63 -3.53 0.93 8.68
C VAL A 63 -2.84 2.29 8.88
N VAL A 64 -2.25 2.55 10.05
CA VAL A 64 -1.54 3.80 10.30
C VAL A 64 -0.35 3.95 9.34
N SER A 65 0.30 2.85 8.95
CA SER A 65 1.37 2.89 7.95
C SER A 65 0.89 3.33 6.56
N THR A 66 -0.41 3.21 6.25
CA THR A 66 -0.96 3.59 4.93
C THR A 66 -1.23 5.10 4.81
N ILE A 67 -1.32 5.83 5.93
CA ILE A 67 -1.68 7.26 5.95
C ILE A 67 -0.70 8.12 5.13
N PRO A 68 0.63 8.01 5.28
CA PRO A 68 1.57 8.80 4.48
C PRO A 68 1.41 8.58 2.98
N PHE A 69 1.09 7.34 2.57
CA PHE A 69 0.89 7.00 1.16
C PHE A 69 -0.38 7.62 0.58
N PHE A 70 -1.48 7.70 1.35
CA PHE A 70 -2.67 8.43 0.92
C PHE A 70 -2.41 9.93 0.77
N ILE A 71 -1.60 10.53 1.66
CA ILE A 71 -1.21 11.94 1.53
C ILE A 71 -0.41 12.16 0.24
N ILE A 72 0.54 11.27 -0.07
CA ILE A 72 1.31 11.33 -1.32
C ILE A 72 0.39 11.17 -2.54
N ALA A 73 -0.54 10.22 -2.50
CA ALA A 73 -1.50 10.00 -3.60
C ALA A 73 -2.38 11.24 -3.83
N GLY A 74 -2.95 11.82 -2.77
CA GLY A 74 -3.74 13.05 -2.86
C GLY A 74 -2.92 14.25 -3.33
N PHE A 75 -1.63 14.31 -3.01
CA PHE A 75 -0.73 15.33 -3.57
C PHE A 75 -0.50 15.13 -5.08
N ILE A 76 -0.24 13.89 -5.52
CA ILE A 76 -0.11 13.56 -6.94
C ILE A 76 -1.39 13.93 -7.69
N GLU A 77 -2.55 13.59 -7.13
CA GLU A 77 -3.85 13.93 -7.70
C GLU A 77 -4.09 15.45 -7.77
N GLY A 78 -3.86 16.16 -6.67
CA GLY A 78 -4.13 17.59 -6.56
C GLY A 78 -3.24 18.45 -7.45
N PHE A 79 -1.98 18.05 -7.66
CA PHE A 79 -0.98 18.88 -8.35
C PHE A 79 -0.51 18.30 -9.69
N ILE A 80 -0.20 17.00 -9.76
CA ILE A 80 0.43 16.39 -10.93
C ILE A 80 -0.62 16.00 -11.98
N THR A 81 -1.74 15.43 -11.56
CA THR A 81 -2.79 14.96 -12.48
C THR A 81 -3.47 16.09 -13.26
N ARG A 82 -3.43 17.33 -12.74
CA ARG A 82 -3.94 18.53 -13.46
C ARG A 82 -3.00 19.04 -14.55
N TYR A 83 -1.78 18.50 -14.65
CA TYR A 83 -0.78 18.96 -15.60
C TYR A 83 -0.96 18.26 -16.96
N SER A 84 -1.85 18.80 -17.80
CA SER A 84 -2.26 18.17 -19.08
C SER A 84 -1.15 18.00 -20.13
N ASN A 85 -0.01 18.70 -20.00
CA ASN A 85 1.12 18.61 -20.93
C ASN A 85 2.29 17.79 -20.35
N MET A 86 2.02 16.87 -19.43
CA MET A 86 3.08 16.04 -18.85
C MET A 86 3.60 15.01 -19.87
N PRO A 87 4.93 14.91 -20.07
CA PRO A 87 5.52 13.89 -20.94
C PRO A 87 5.19 12.47 -20.45
N VAL A 88 4.87 11.57 -21.37
CA VAL A 88 4.50 10.17 -21.08
C VAL A 88 5.57 9.45 -20.26
N TRP A 89 6.85 9.67 -20.58
CA TRP A 89 7.96 9.03 -19.87
C TRP A 89 8.01 9.42 -18.40
N LEU A 90 7.66 10.68 -18.07
CA LEU A 90 7.63 11.16 -16.69
C LEU A 90 6.47 10.53 -15.91
N ALA A 91 5.30 10.44 -16.54
CA ALA A 91 4.14 9.77 -15.95
C ALA A 91 4.44 8.29 -15.65
N MET A 92 5.04 7.57 -16.60
CA MET A 92 5.45 6.18 -16.41
C MET A 92 6.51 6.04 -15.32
N ALA A 93 7.48 6.95 -15.24
CA ALA A 93 8.48 6.95 -14.18
C ALA A 93 7.83 7.11 -12.79
N ILE A 94 6.84 8.00 -12.63
CA ILE A 94 6.08 8.15 -11.38
C ILE A 94 5.29 6.89 -11.04
N ILE A 95 4.60 6.29 -12.02
CA ILE A 95 3.84 5.05 -11.83
C ILE A 95 4.76 3.89 -11.40
N PHE A 96 5.87 3.66 -12.10
CA PHE A 96 6.79 2.58 -11.75
C PHE A 96 7.54 2.83 -10.44
N SER A 97 7.95 4.07 -10.16
CA SER A 97 8.62 4.41 -8.91
C SER A 97 7.69 4.26 -7.71
N SER A 98 6.42 4.69 -7.82
CA SER A 98 5.42 4.49 -6.77
C SER A 98 5.11 3.01 -6.54
N LEU A 99 4.96 2.22 -7.60
CA LEU A 99 4.79 0.77 -7.50
C LEU A 99 6.00 0.11 -6.83
N ALA A 100 7.22 0.45 -7.27
CA ALA A 100 8.45 -0.07 -6.70
C ALA A 100 8.59 0.28 -5.21
N LEU A 101 8.21 1.51 -4.83
CA LEU A 101 8.22 1.98 -3.45
C LEU A 101 7.24 1.20 -2.58
N ILE A 102 6.02 0.91 -3.06
CA ILE A 102 5.04 0.09 -2.35
C ILE A 102 5.54 -1.34 -2.17
N ILE A 103 6.04 -1.97 -3.24
CA ILE A 103 6.58 -3.34 -3.20
C ILE A 103 7.76 -3.39 -2.24
N PHE A 104 8.66 -2.41 -2.30
CA PHE A 104 9.81 -2.35 -1.42
C PHE A 104 9.38 -2.25 0.04
N TYR A 105 8.48 -1.32 0.38
CA TYR A 105 8.09 -1.07 1.76
C TYR A 105 7.26 -2.20 2.37
N TYR A 106 6.28 -2.76 1.63
CA TYR A 106 5.34 -3.73 2.18
C TYR A 106 5.73 -5.20 1.96
N VAL A 107 6.62 -5.49 0.99
CA VAL A 107 7.04 -6.87 0.69
C VAL A 107 8.51 -7.09 1.04
N ILE A 108 9.41 -6.30 0.43
CA ILE A 108 10.85 -6.58 0.52
C ILE A 108 11.41 -6.22 1.90
N TYR A 109 11.13 -5.01 2.38
CA TYR A 109 11.61 -4.51 3.66
C TYR A 109 11.24 -5.41 4.86
N PRO A 110 9.98 -5.86 5.05
CA PRO A 110 9.66 -6.78 6.14
C PRO A 110 10.36 -8.14 6.02
N ILE A 111 10.58 -8.65 4.80
CA ILE A 111 11.36 -9.89 4.59
C ILE A 111 12.81 -9.71 5.06
N ILE A 112 13.44 -8.59 4.71
CA ILE A 112 14.81 -8.28 5.12
C ILE A 112 14.90 -8.13 6.64
N LEU A 113 13.96 -7.40 7.25
CA LEU A 113 13.94 -7.17 8.69
C LEU A 113 13.75 -8.48 9.46
N ASN A 114 12.85 -9.35 8.99
CA ASN A 114 12.63 -10.66 9.60
C ASN A 114 13.90 -11.54 9.55
N LYS A 115 14.61 -11.56 8.42
CA LYS A 115 15.89 -12.28 8.30
C LYS A 115 16.96 -11.72 9.25
N LYS A 116 17.01 -10.40 9.44
CA LYS A 116 17.97 -9.74 10.35
C LYS A 116 17.68 -10.07 11.81
N HIS A 117 16.41 -10.00 12.23
CA HIS A 117 15.99 -10.37 13.58
C HIS A 117 16.26 -11.85 13.87
N ALA A 118 15.95 -12.74 12.92
CA ALA A 118 16.26 -14.17 13.07
C ALA A 118 17.76 -14.40 13.29
N ARG A 119 18.61 -13.76 12.49
CA ARG A 119 20.08 -13.86 12.63
C ARG A 119 20.55 -13.39 14.02
N GLN A 120 20.01 -12.27 14.51
CA GLN A 120 20.40 -11.72 15.82
C GLN A 120 20.11 -12.69 16.97
N ILE A 121 18.98 -13.41 16.93
CA ILE A 121 18.62 -14.41 17.95
C ILE A 121 19.64 -15.56 17.99
N TYR A 122 20.21 -15.97 16.85
CA TYR A 122 21.20 -17.06 16.82
C TYR A 122 22.63 -16.62 17.19
N THR A 123 22.91 -15.32 17.17
CA THR A 123 24.23 -14.75 17.49
C THR A 123 24.33 -14.19 18.91
N ALA A 124 23.22 -14.11 19.64
CA ALA A 124 23.14 -13.68 21.04
C ALA A 124 23.06 -14.88 21.98
#